data_AF-A0A534TXI0-F1
#
_entry.id   AF-A0A534TXI0-F1
#
_cell.length_a   1.000
_cell.length_b   1.000
_cell.length_c   1.000
_cell.angle_alpha   90.00
_cell.angle_beta   90.00
_cell.angle_gamma   90.00
#
_symmetry.space_group_name_H-M   'P 1'
#
loop_
_entity.id
_entity.type
_entity.pdbx_description
1 polymer ?
#
loop_
_entity_poly.entity_id
_entity_poly.type
_entity_poly.pdbx_seq_one_letter_code
_entity_poly.pdbx_strand_id
1 'polypeptide(L)'
;MIVLVMLISVLSLGFALFLARQVLAADTGTPQMQDIASAIKEGAEAFLRRQNRTIAVIGVGVAVLIFVLYAAVRPHNPNDPTTTFNMAIATTLSFVFGALCSGIAGYIGMFVSIRANLRTASAVRTSLNRALQIALRGGAVSGLFVVAMSLLGVGGLFALMRAFGVADEKIPLLIVGYGFGASLVALFAQLGGGIYTKAADVGADLVGKVEAGIPEDDPRNPAVIADLVGDNVGDCAGRGADLFESTAAENIGAMILGSGLAVSAARAGIHFSAGMLGVMLFPLVARAFGLIASIVGIMAVRTDEHEDPMQALNRGYYIAAALAVAGFAAATRWLLHAPEQPGAWLRFFFCGLVGIATSQAFVYITQYYTEYRYRPVREIAAAARTGPATTIITGMAVALECTALPTVVISFAILTSYYLGRSTGIANAGLFGTAVATMGMLATAAYILAMDTFGPITDNAGGIVEMSHQPENIRKKTDRLDAVGNTTKALTKGYAIGSAALAAFLLFSAYLDEVRNYGFPIATVDIARPEVFVGGLLGAMLVFLFSGLAIRAVGKAAYYVI
;
A
#
# COMPACT_ATOMS: atom_id res chain seq x y z
N MET A 1 -1.69 -22.63 12.40
CA MET A 1 -1.79 -21.18 12.14
C MET A 1 -0.86 -20.77 11.01
N ILE A 2 0.47 -20.86 11.15
CA ILE A 2 1.42 -20.51 10.08
C ILE A 2 1.15 -21.28 8.79
N VAL A 3 0.97 -22.60 8.85
CA VAL A 3 0.66 -23.42 7.67
C VAL A 3 -0.60 -22.94 6.94
N LEU A 4 -1.62 -22.50 7.67
CA LEU A 4 -2.84 -21.94 7.09
C LEU A 4 -2.55 -20.63 6.35
N VAL A 5 -1.80 -19.72 6.99
CA VAL A 5 -1.37 -18.44 6.37
C VAL A 5 -0.56 -18.71 5.10
N MET A 6 0.41 -19.61 5.16
CA MET A 6 1.25 -19.97 4.02
C MET A 6 0.41 -20.59 2.89
N LEU A 7 -0.51 -21.51 3.23
CA LEU A 7 -1.40 -22.13 2.26
C LEU A 7 -2.29 -21.10 1.56
N ILE A 8 -2.96 -20.23 2.31
CA ILE A 8 -3.82 -19.18 1.74
C ILE A 8 -3.00 -18.24 0.86
N SER A 9 -1.78 -17.90 1.27
CA SER A 9 -0.91 -17.01 0.50
C SER A 9 -0.46 -17.67 -0.82
N VAL A 10 -0.06 -18.95 -0.79
CA VAL A 10 0.27 -19.71 -2.01
C VAL A 10 -0.95 -19.85 -2.92
N LEU A 11 -2.13 -20.15 -2.37
CA LEU A 11 -3.37 -20.22 -3.16
C LEU A 11 -3.73 -18.87 -3.77
N SER A 12 -3.51 -17.77 -3.05
CA SER A 12 -3.75 -16.42 -3.54
C SER A 12 -2.78 -16.04 -4.66
N LEU A 13 -1.50 -16.43 -4.56
CA LEU A 13 -0.55 -16.31 -5.67
C LEU A 13 -0.96 -17.17 -6.87
N GLY A 14 -1.43 -18.40 -6.63
CA GLY A 14 -1.99 -19.26 -7.68
C GLY A 14 -3.19 -18.61 -8.37
N PHE A 15 -4.07 -17.95 -7.61
CA PHE A 15 -5.19 -17.20 -8.14
C PHE A 15 -4.75 -15.95 -8.90
N ALA A 16 -3.74 -15.23 -8.41
CA ALA A 16 -3.13 -14.10 -9.12
C ALA A 16 -2.55 -14.55 -10.48
N LEU A 17 -1.89 -15.71 -10.53
CA LEU A 17 -1.42 -16.32 -11.78
C LEU A 17 -2.58 -16.74 -12.71
N PHE A 18 -3.68 -17.24 -12.15
CA PHE A 18 -4.90 -17.52 -12.91
C PHE A 18 -5.49 -16.24 -13.54
N LEU A 19 -5.60 -15.15 -12.77
CA LEU A 19 -6.03 -13.85 -13.28
C LEU A 19 -5.06 -13.32 -14.35
N ALA A 20 -3.75 -13.43 -14.12
CA ALA A 20 -2.74 -13.05 -15.11
C ALA A 20 -2.93 -13.82 -16.41
N ARG A 21 -3.11 -15.14 -16.36
CA ARG A 21 -3.39 -15.95 -17.56
C ARG A 21 -4.67 -15.52 -18.26
N GLN A 22 -5.73 -15.23 -17.51
CA GLN A 22 -6.99 -14.77 -18.08
C GLN A 22 -6.87 -13.41 -18.77
N VAL A 23 -6.13 -12.47 -18.17
CA VAL A 23 -5.81 -11.18 -18.78
C VAL A 23 -4.97 -11.44 -20.02
N LEU A 24 -3.85 -12.17 -19.92
CA LEU A 24 -2.93 -12.41 -21.04
C LEU A 24 -3.58 -13.13 -22.24
N ALA A 25 -4.61 -13.94 -22.00
CA ALA A 25 -5.38 -14.60 -23.07
C ALA A 25 -6.37 -13.66 -23.79
N ALA A 26 -6.62 -12.45 -23.28
CA ALA A 26 -7.49 -11.47 -23.95
C ALA A 26 -6.83 -10.89 -25.20
N ASP A 27 -7.68 -10.41 -26.11
CA ASP A 27 -7.30 -9.86 -27.41
C ASP A 27 -6.33 -8.67 -27.29
N THR A 28 -5.33 -8.63 -28.17
CA THR A 28 -4.26 -7.62 -28.18
C THR A 28 -4.57 -6.45 -29.12
N GLY A 29 -5.77 -6.37 -29.69
CA GLY A 29 -6.18 -5.25 -30.53
C GLY A 29 -5.48 -5.22 -31.89
N THR A 30 -5.52 -4.07 -32.54
CA THR A 30 -4.99 -3.88 -33.89
C THR A 30 -3.46 -3.87 -33.89
N PRO A 31 -2.80 -4.09 -35.05
CA PRO A 31 -1.35 -3.98 -35.16
C PRO A 31 -0.80 -2.63 -34.64
N GLN A 32 -1.49 -1.53 -34.92
CA GLN A 32 -1.10 -0.19 -34.46
C GLN A 32 -1.09 -0.10 -32.94
N MET A 33 -2.10 -0.64 -32.26
CA MET A 33 -2.13 -0.70 -30.79
C MET A 33 -0.95 -1.52 -30.24
N GLN A 34 -0.59 -2.62 -30.92
CA GLN A 34 0.51 -3.50 -30.51
C GLN A 34 1.87 -2.81 -30.66
N ASP A 35 2.06 -2.03 -31.72
CA ASP A 35 3.30 -1.27 -31.94
C ASP A 35 3.51 -0.22 -30.84
N ILE A 36 2.46 0.54 -30.51
CA ILE A 36 2.48 1.54 -29.43
C ILE A 36 2.76 0.87 -28.08
N ALA A 37 2.04 -0.20 -27.75
CA ALA A 37 2.23 -0.93 -26.51
C ALA A 37 3.64 -1.54 -26.39
N SER A 38 4.26 -1.91 -27.52
CA SER A 38 5.64 -2.41 -27.55
C SER A 38 6.64 -1.33 -27.20
N ALA A 39 6.46 -0.09 -27.69
CA ALA A 39 7.31 1.04 -27.33
C ALA A 39 7.20 1.39 -25.84
N ILE A 40 5.97 1.44 -25.30
CA ILE A 40 5.74 1.65 -23.85
C ILE A 40 6.43 0.56 -23.03
N LYS A 41 6.28 -0.70 -23.45
CA LYS A 41 6.92 -1.84 -22.77
C LYS A 41 8.44 -1.71 -22.75
N GLU A 42 9.06 -1.39 -23.87
CA GLU A 42 10.51 -1.25 -23.97
C GLU A 42 11.02 -0.14 -23.04
N GLY A 43 10.38 1.02 -23.05
CA GLY A 43 10.75 2.14 -22.18
C GLY A 43 10.62 1.79 -20.69
N ALA A 44 9.52 1.15 -20.30
CA ALA A 44 9.29 0.77 -18.91
C ALA A 44 10.28 -0.30 -18.41
N GLU A 45 10.56 -1.33 -19.23
CA GLU A 45 11.55 -2.36 -18.89
C GLU A 45 12.97 -1.79 -18.82
N ALA A 46 13.32 -0.82 -19.67
CA ALA A 46 14.61 -0.14 -19.65
C ALA A 46 14.77 0.71 -18.38
N PHE A 47 13.76 1.52 -18.04
CA PHE A 47 13.77 2.36 -16.84
C PHE A 47 13.85 1.52 -15.57
N LEU A 48 13.00 0.50 -15.41
CA LEU A 48 13.05 -0.37 -14.22
C LEU A 48 14.39 -1.07 -14.06
N ARG A 49 15.01 -1.52 -15.17
CA ARG A 49 16.35 -2.12 -15.10
C ARG A 49 17.38 -1.14 -14.56
N ARG A 50 17.35 0.12 -15.01
CA ARG A 50 18.26 1.16 -14.53
C ARG A 50 18.00 1.53 -13.07
N GLN A 51 16.74 1.68 -12.68
CA GLN A 51 16.30 1.98 -11.32
C GLN A 51 16.71 0.86 -10.36
N ASN A 52 16.31 -0.38 -10.64
CA ASN A 52 16.56 -1.53 -9.77
C ASN A 52 18.06 -1.80 -9.61
N ARG A 53 18.88 -1.56 -10.65
CA ARG A 53 20.34 -1.65 -10.52
C ARG A 53 20.89 -0.62 -9.53
N THR A 54 20.40 0.62 -9.56
CA THR A 54 20.81 1.67 -8.61
C THR A 54 20.38 1.31 -7.19
N ILE A 55 19.11 0.90 -7.02
CA ILE A 55 18.57 0.49 -5.73
C ILE A 55 19.35 -0.70 -5.16
N ALA A 56 19.72 -1.68 -5.99
CA ALA A 56 20.51 -2.82 -5.56
C ALA A 56 21.89 -2.41 -5.03
N VAL A 57 22.58 -1.47 -5.70
CA VAL A 57 23.88 -0.96 -5.24
C VAL A 57 23.75 -0.26 -3.88
N ILE A 58 22.75 0.61 -3.72
CA ILE A 58 22.49 1.29 -2.44
C ILE A 58 22.11 0.26 -1.36
N GLY A 59 21.24 -0.69 -1.70
CA GLY A 59 20.78 -1.75 -0.81
C GLY A 59 21.91 -2.62 -0.29
N VAL A 60 22.89 -2.99 -1.12
CA VAL A 60 24.09 -3.70 -0.68
C VAL A 60 24.90 -2.85 0.31
N GLY A 61 25.09 -1.56 0.03
CA GLY A 61 25.78 -0.66 0.96
C GLY A 61 25.09 -0.56 2.32
N VAL A 62 23.76 -0.43 2.33
CA VAL A 62 22.95 -0.40 3.56
C VAL A 62 22.98 -1.75 4.27
N ALA A 63 22.94 -2.88 3.55
CA ALA A 63 23.04 -4.21 4.15
C ALA A 63 24.39 -4.42 4.86
N VAL A 64 25.50 -3.99 4.25
CA VAL A 64 26.83 -4.03 4.88
C VAL A 64 26.85 -3.14 6.12
N LEU A 65 26.26 -1.94 6.05
CA LEU A 65 26.17 -1.04 7.20
C LEU A 65 25.38 -1.67 8.36
N ILE A 66 24.20 -2.24 8.10
CA ILE A 66 23.40 -2.94 9.11
C ILE A 66 24.22 -4.08 9.74
N PHE A 67 24.87 -4.90 8.92
CA PHE A 67 25.67 -6.01 9.41
C PHE A 67 26.79 -5.52 10.34
N VAL A 68 27.56 -4.51 9.93
CA VAL A 68 28.65 -3.95 10.74
C VAL A 68 28.13 -3.34 12.03
N LEU A 69 27.01 -2.60 11.98
CA LEU A 69 26.41 -2.00 13.17
C LEU A 69 26.00 -3.06 14.19
N TYR A 70 25.34 -4.13 13.75
CA TYR A 70 24.91 -5.20 14.66
C TYR A 70 26.06 -6.11 15.09
N ALA A 71 27.02 -6.41 14.22
CA ALA A 71 28.10 -7.35 14.52
C ALA A 71 29.24 -6.73 15.35
N ALA A 72 29.54 -5.45 15.14
CA ALA A 72 30.76 -4.83 15.68
C ALA A 72 30.52 -3.59 16.55
N VAL A 73 29.44 -2.83 16.33
CA VAL A 73 29.21 -1.55 17.05
C VAL A 73 28.28 -1.71 18.23
N ARG A 74 27.19 -2.48 18.05
CA ARG A 74 26.16 -2.66 19.06
C ARG A 74 26.67 -3.59 20.18
N PRO A 75 26.68 -3.14 21.46
CA PRO A 75 27.00 -4.02 22.58
C PRO A 75 25.92 -5.08 22.77
N HIS A 76 26.32 -6.27 23.23
CA HIS A 76 25.37 -7.34 23.55
C HIS A 76 24.50 -6.94 24.76
N ASN A 77 23.20 -7.23 24.67
CA ASN A 77 22.24 -7.03 25.75
C ASN A 77 21.69 -8.39 26.20
N PRO A 78 21.58 -8.68 27.50
CA PRO A 78 20.99 -9.93 28.01
C PRO A 78 19.57 -10.23 27.49
N ASN A 79 18.82 -9.19 27.10
CA ASN A 79 17.50 -9.35 26.51
C ASN A 79 17.54 -9.76 25.03
N ASP A 80 18.73 -9.88 24.42
CA ASP A 80 18.89 -10.22 23.01
C ASP A 80 18.22 -11.56 22.66
N PRO A 81 17.61 -11.66 21.46
CA PRO A 81 17.04 -12.90 20.95
C PRO A 81 18.06 -14.02 20.77
N THR A 82 19.30 -13.67 20.43
CA THR A 82 20.36 -14.61 20.09
C THR A 82 21.72 -13.91 20.23
N THR A 83 22.80 -14.58 19.84
CA THR A 83 24.14 -13.99 19.85
C THR A 83 24.22 -12.78 18.92
N THR A 84 25.10 -11.82 19.24
CA THR A 84 25.32 -10.60 18.45
C THR A 84 25.53 -10.90 16.96
N PHE A 85 26.33 -11.93 16.66
CA PHE A 85 26.62 -12.33 15.28
C PHE A 85 25.38 -12.91 14.57
N ASN A 86 24.60 -13.77 15.24
CA ASN A 86 23.38 -14.32 14.66
C ASN A 86 22.31 -13.25 14.45
N MET A 87 22.21 -12.25 15.33
CA MET A 87 21.33 -11.09 15.12
C MET A 87 21.75 -10.32 13.87
N ALA A 88 23.04 -10.01 13.74
CA ALA A 88 23.57 -9.30 12.58
C ALA A 88 23.23 -10.04 11.28
N ILE A 89 23.40 -11.36 11.24
CA ILE A 89 23.01 -12.18 10.09
C ILE A 89 21.50 -12.16 9.87
N ALA A 90 20.70 -12.46 10.90
CA ALA A 90 19.24 -12.60 10.76
C ALA A 90 18.57 -11.30 10.29
N THR A 91 18.94 -10.16 10.89
CA THR A 91 18.41 -8.84 10.54
C THR A 91 18.89 -8.41 9.15
N THR A 92 20.16 -8.62 8.80
CA THR A 92 20.70 -8.27 7.47
C THR A 92 20.08 -9.13 6.37
N LEU A 93 19.95 -10.45 6.58
CA LEU A 93 19.33 -11.34 5.61
C LEU A 93 17.83 -11.05 5.46
N SER A 94 17.15 -10.73 6.57
CA SER A 94 15.76 -10.28 6.53
C SER A 94 15.62 -8.99 5.73
N PHE A 95 16.53 -8.02 5.92
CA PHE A 95 16.61 -6.81 5.11
C PHE A 95 16.79 -7.09 3.61
N VAL A 96 17.78 -7.91 3.25
CA VAL A 96 18.02 -8.26 1.84
C VAL A 96 16.80 -8.97 1.26
N PHE A 97 16.18 -9.88 2.01
CA PHE A 97 15.00 -10.60 1.55
C PHE A 97 13.79 -9.68 1.37
N GLY A 98 13.57 -8.72 2.28
CA GLY A 98 12.53 -7.71 2.15
C GLY A 98 12.73 -6.81 0.94
N ALA A 99 13.95 -6.35 0.72
CA ALA A 99 14.31 -5.56 -0.47
C ALA A 99 14.07 -6.35 -1.77
N LEU A 100 14.48 -7.62 -1.82
CA LEU A 100 14.25 -8.49 -2.98
C LEU A 100 12.77 -8.71 -3.25
N CYS A 101 11.98 -9.03 -2.21
CA CYS A 101 10.55 -9.24 -2.36
C CYS A 101 9.81 -7.96 -2.80
N SER A 102 10.19 -6.79 -2.25
CA SER A 102 9.63 -5.49 -2.65
C SER A 102 9.95 -5.17 -4.12
N GLY A 103 11.20 -5.40 -4.55
CA GLY A 103 11.59 -5.21 -5.95
C GLY A 103 10.88 -6.16 -6.92
N ILE A 104 10.69 -7.42 -6.52
CA ILE A 104 9.92 -8.40 -7.30
C ILE A 104 8.44 -8.00 -7.39
N ALA A 105 7.86 -7.52 -6.29
CA ALA A 105 6.47 -7.07 -6.24
C ALA A 105 6.24 -5.89 -7.19
N GLY A 106 7.11 -4.87 -7.16
CA GLY A 106 7.04 -3.75 -8.11
C GLY A 106 7.22 -4.19 -9.56
N TYR A 107 8.17 -5.09 -9.84
CA TYR A 107 8.38 -5.61 -11.18
C TYR A 107 7.19 -6.41 -11.73
N ILE A 108 6.58 -7.27 -10.92
CA ILE A 108 5.40 -8.05 -11.33
C ILE A 108 4.20 -7.14 -11.55
N GLY A 109 4.00 -6.14 -10.68
CA GLY A 109 2.97 -5.13 -10.85
C GLY A 109 3.08 -4.44 -12.22
N MET A 110 4.27 -3.97 -12.58
CA MET A 110 4.53 -3.37 -13.89
C MET A 110 4.35 -4.38 -15.03
N PHE A 111 4.90 -5.58 -14.91
CA PHE A 111 4.87 -6.61 -15.95
C PHE A 111 3.44 -6.95 -16.39
N VAL A 112 2.53 -7.09 -15.43
CA VAL A 112 1.12 -7.39 -15.71
C VAL A 112 0.39 -6.15 -16.21
N SER A 113 0.64 -4.98 -15.61
CA SER A 113 -0.02 -3.72 -16.00
C SER A 113 0.22 -3.41 -17.47
N ILE A 114 1.48 -3.32 -17.94
CA ILE A 114 1.81 -3.04 -19.35
C ILE A 114 1.04 -3.95 -20.32
N ARG A 115 0.90 -5.23 -19.96
CA ARG A 115 0.20 -6.22 -20.80
C ARG A 115 -1.32 -6.08 -20.69
N ALA A 116 -1.84 -5.65 -19.54
CA ALA A 116 -3.25 -5.35 -19.33
C ALA A 116 -3.67 -4.08 -20.08
N ASN A 117 -2.83 -3.05 -20.15
CA ASN A 117 -3.11 -1.77 -20.82
C ASN A 117 -3.64 -1.97 -22.25
N LEU A 118 -2.86 -2.68 -23.08
CA LEU A 118 -3.22 -3.01 -24.46
C LEU A 118 -4.55 -3.78 -24.56
N ARG A 119 -4.80 -4.69 -23.63
CA ARG A 119 -5.98 -5.55 -23.64
C ARG A 119 -7.23 -4.82 -23.17
N THR A 120 -7.06 -3.90 -22.23
CA THR A 120 -8.10 -2.95 -21.82
C THR A 120 -8.45 -2.04 -23.00
N ALA A 121 -7.45 -1.50 -23.70
CA ALA A 121 -7.63 -0.69 -24.92
C ALA A 121 -8.38 -1.46 -26.02
N SER A 122 -8.05 -2.74 -26.25
CA SER A 122 -8.81 -3.55 -27.21
C SER A 122 -10.24 -3.83 -26.73
N ALA A 123 -10.40 -4.21 -25.46
CA ALA A 123 -11.69 -4.61 -24.91
C ALA A 123 -12.73 -3.49 -24.94
N VAL A 124 -12.31 -2.24 -24.72
CA VAL A 124 -13.23 -1.08 -24.67
C VAL A 124 -13.93 -0.82 -26.01
N ARG A 125 -13.36 -1.31 -27.11
CA ARG A 125 -13.98 -1.32 -28.46
C ARG A 125 -15.24 -2.17 -28.52
N THR A 126 -15.36 -3.16 -27.64
CA THR A 126 -16.50 -4.10 -27.62
C THR A 126 -17.42 -3.90 -26.43
N SER A 127 -16.87 -3.73 -25.22
CA SER A 127 -17.67 -3.52 -24.02
C SER A 127 -16.90 -2.80 -22.92
N LEU A 128 -17.56 -1.82 -22.30
CA LEU A 128 -17.06 -1.12 -21.12
C LEU A 128 -16.86 -2.09 -19.93
N ASN A 129 -17.79 -3.03 -19.74
CA ASN A 129 -17.69 -4.03 -18.69
C ASN A 129 -16.50 -4.97 -18.89
N ARG A 130 -16.22 -5.36 -20.13
CA ARG A 130 -15.06 -6.21 -20.41
C ARG A 130 -13.75 -5.47 -20.15
N ALA A 131 -13.66 -4.21 -20.54
CA ALA A 131 -12.50 -3.35 -20.26
C ALA A 131 -12.30 -3.16 -18.74
N LEU A 132 -13.37 -2.82 -18.01
CA LEU A 132 -13.35 -2.70 -16.55
C LEU A 132 -12.82 -3.97 -15.87
N GLN A 133 -13.33 -5.15 -16.28
CA GLN A 133 -12.90 -6.42 -15.71
C GLN A 133 -11.44 -6.76 -16.03
N ILE A 134 -10.97 -6.50 -17.25
CA ILE A 134 -9.58 -6.75 -17.62
C ILE A 134 -8.64 -5.82 -16.83
N ALA A 135 -8.97 -4.53 -16.76
CA ALA A 135 -8.16 -3.57 -16.02
C ALA A 135 -8.12 -3.90 -14.52
N LEU A 136 -9.27 -4.15 -13.90
CA LEU A 136 -9.33 -4.48 -12.47
C LEU A 136 -8.63 -5.81 -12.18
N ARG A 137 -8.81 -6.84 -13.02
CA ARG A 137 -8.13 -8.12 -12.81
C ARG A 137 -6.63 -8.02 -13.06
N GLY A 138 -6.19 -7.18 -13.99
CA GLY A 138 -4.78 -6.83 -14.19
C GLY A 138 -4.19 -6.21 -12.92
N GLY A 139 -4.87 -5.23 -12.35
CA GLY A 139 -4.47 -4.63 -11.08
C GLY A 139 -4.53 -5.59 -9.89
N ALA A 140 -5.52 -6.49 -9.86
CA ALA A 140 -5.67 -7.51 -8.83
C ALA A 140 -4.50 -8.48 -8.79
N VAL A 141 -3.81 -8.74 -9.90
CA VAL A 141 -2.58 -9.57 -9.87
C VAL A 141 -1.54 -8.90 -8.99
N SER A 142 -1.31 -7.60 -9.15
CA SER A 142 -0.39 -6.83 -8.31
C SER A 142 -0.85 -6.85 -6.84
N GLY A 143 -2.13 -6.54 -6.60
CA GLY A 143 -2.70 -6.47 -5.25
C GLY A 143 -2.61 -7.78 -4.46
N LEU A 144 -2.99 -8.89 -5.08
CA LEU A 144 -2.90 -10.21 -4.46
C LEU A 144 -1.44 -10.64 -4.28
N PHE A 145 -0.58 -10.37 -5.26
CA PHE A 145 0.83 -10.72 -5.19
C PHE A 145 1.53 -9.99 -4.04
N VAL A 146 1.33 -8.68 -3.92
CA VAL A 146 1.91 -7.83 -2.87
C VAL A 146 1.54 -8.35 -1.48
N VAL A 147 0.23 -8.52 -1.20
CA VAL A 147 -0.23 -8.94 0.12
C VAL A 147 0.17 -10.39 0.41
N ALA A 148 0.06 -11.30 -0.56
CA ALA A 148 0.45 -12.70 -0.36
C ALA A 148 1.96 -12.87 -0.17
N MET A 149 2.79 -12.14 -0.90
CA MET A 149 4.25 -12.18 -0.72
C MET A 149 4.68 -11.60 0.62
N SER A 150 4.02 -10.55 1.09
CA SER A 150 4.25 -10.01 2.44
C SER A 150 3.97 -11.07 3.51
N LEU A 151 2.85 -11.78 3.41
CA LEU A 151 2.51 -12.88 4.33
C LEU A 151 3.46 -14.07 4.23
N LEU A 152 3.85 -14.47 3.02
CA LEU A 152 4.82 -15.55 2.80
C LEU A 152 6.19 -15.19 3.34
N GLY A 153 6.62 -13.94 3.16
CA GLY A 153 7.93 -13.49 3.62
C GLY A 153 7.99 -13.39 5.14
N VAL A 154 7.03 -12.71 5.76
CA VAL A 154 6.95 -12.61 7.22
C VAL A 154 6.73 -13.98 7.86
N GLY A 155 5.77 -14.77 7.36
CA GLY A 155 5.47 -16.11 7.88
C GLY A 155 6.60 -17.12 7.65
N GLY A 156 7.27 -17.05 6.50
CA GLY A 156 8.42 -17.89 6.16
C GLY A 156 9.65 -17.56 6.99
N LEU A 157 10.00 -16.28 7.14
CA LEU A 157 11.08 -15.85 8.03
C LEU A 157 10.78 -16.24 9.49
N PHE A 158 9.52 -16.06 9.93
CA PHE A 158 9.12 -16.48 11.27
C PHE A 158 9.34 -18.00 11.47
N ALA A 159 8.86 -18.83 10.53
CA ALA A 159 9.04 -20.27 10.60
C ALA A 159 10.52 -20.70 10.57
N LEU A 160 11.34 -19.99 9.79
CA LEU A 160 12.78 -20.23 9.68
C LEU A 160 13.49 -19.92 11.01
N MET A 161 13.23 -18.75 11.62
CA MET A 161 13.84 -18.38 12.90
C MET A 161 13.44 -19.34 14.02
N ARG A 162 12.19 -19.82 14.00
CA ARG A 162 11.71 -20.85 14.92
C ARG A 162 12.44 -22.17 14.73
N ALA A 163 12.72 -22.58 13.50
CA ALA A 163 13.50 -23.79 13.22
C ALA A 163 14.94 -23.68 13.71
N PHE A 164 15.50 -22.47 13.79
CA PHE A 164 16.80 -22.20 14.42
C PHE A 164 16.74 -22.10 15.96
N GLY A 165 15.59 -22.37 16.58
CA GLY A 165 15.44 -22.41 18.04
C GLY A 165 15.33 -21.03 18.71
N VAL A 166 15.05 -19.98 17.94
CA VAL A 166 14.77 -18.65 18.52
C VAL A 166 13.43 -18.69 19.24
N ALA A 167 13.38 -18.10 20.45
CA ALA A 167 12.15 -17.99 21.24
C ALA A 167 11.07 -17.21 20.47
N ASP A 168 9.87 -17.79 20.40
CA ASP A 168 8.76 -17.32 19.55
C ASP A 168 8.45 -15.82 19.78
N GLU A 169 8.45 -15.37 21.04
CA GLU A 169 8.17 -13.99 21.45
C GLU A 169 9.18 -12.95 20.95
N LYS A 170 10.41 -13.37 20.62
CA LYS A 170 11.48 -12.48 20.16
C LYS A 170 11.72 -12.51 18.65
N ILE A 171 11.13 -13.47 17.93
CA ILE A 171 11.29 -13.60 16.48
C ILE A 171 10.87 -12.31 15.72
N PRO A 172 9.75 -11.64 16.03
CA PRO A 172 9.33 -10.42 15.32
C PRO A 172 10.41 -9.32 15.29
N LEU A 173 11.21 -9.21 16.37
CA LEU A 173 12.30 -8.23 16.48
C LEU A 173 13.47 -8.52 15.53
N LEU A 174 13.70 -9.79 15.18
CA LEU A 174 14.74 -10.18 14.24
C LEU A 174 14.33 -9.94 12.79
N ILE A 175 13.07 -10.22 12.48
CA ILE A 175 12.54 -10.14 11.11
C ILE A 175 12.12 -8.72 10.72
N VAL A 176 12.20 -7.74 11.63
CA VAL A 176 11.95 -6.31 11.35
C VAL A 176 12.79 -5.77 10.19
N GLY A 177 13.97 -6.36 9.97
CA GLY A 177 14.80 -6.08 8.80
C GLY A 177 14.03 -6.22 7.48
N TYR A 178 13.09 -7.17 7.38
CA TYR A 178 12.25 -7.39 6.21
C TYR A 178 11.42 -6.15 5.83
N GLY A 179 10.76 -5.53 6.82
CA GLY A 179 10.04 -4.27 6.61
C GLY A 179 11.01 -3.17 6.16
N PHE A 180 12.15 -3.03 6.86
CA PHE A 180 13.13 -1.98 6.53
C PHE A 180 13.72 -2.10 5.12
N GLY A 181 14.02 -3.32 4.68
CA GLY A 181 14.48 -3.59 3.31
C GLY A 181 13.41 -3.26 2.27
N ALA A 182 12.16 -3.57 2.57
CA ALA A 182 11.04 -3.19 1.73
C ALA A 182 10.89 -1.67 1.62
N SER A 183 11.06 -0.92 2.72
CA SER A 183 10.98 0.56 2.76
C SER A 183 12.06 1.23 1.94
N LEU A 184 13.28 0.71 1.96
CA LEU A 184 14.36 1.25 1.15
C LEU A 184 14.01 1.18 -0.34
N VAL A 185 13.53 0.02 -0.80
CA VAL A 185 13.16 -0.18 -2.20
C VAL A 185 11.95 0.67 -2.57
N ALA A 186 10.91 0.70 -1.72
CA ALA A 186 9.72 1.50 -1.92
C ALA A 186 10.04 2.99 -2.07
N LEU A 187 10.85 3.55 -1.17
CA LEU A 187 11.26 4.96 -1.18
C LEU A 187 11.88 5.36 -2.52
N PHE A 188 12.86 4.59 -3.00
CA PHE A 188 13.54 4.90 -4.26
C PHE A 188 12.68 4.60 -5.48
N ALA A 189 11.86 3.55 -5.44
CA ALA A 189 10.99 3.20 -6.56
C ALA A 189 9.89 4.25 -6.77
N GLN A 190 9.31 4.73 -5.68
CA GLN A 190 8.25 5.72 -5.70
C GLN A 190 8.77 7.11 -6.07
N LEU A 191 9.94 7.51 -5.53
CA LEU A 191 10.55 8.79 -5.87
C LEU A 191 11.11 8.79 -7.30
N GLY A 192 11.84 7.74 -7.68
CA GLY A 192 12.43 7.62 -9.01
C GLY A 192 11.38 7.53 -10.10
N GLY A 193 10.45 6.60 -9.98
CA GLY A 193 9.33 6.45 -10.90
C GLY A 193 8.43 7.69 -10.92
N GLY A 194 8.14 8.27 -9.75
CA GLY A 194 7.34 9.48 -9.59
C GLY A 194 7.94 10.72 -10.28
N ILE A 195 9.25 10.91 -10.18
CA ILE A 195 9.94 12.00 -10.90
C ILE A 195 9.84 11.79 -12.41
N TYR A 196 10.04 10.55 -12.88
CA TYR A 196 9.98 10.23 -14.30
C TYR A 196 8.58 10.49 -14.88
N THR A 197 7.52 9.93 -14.27
CA THR A 197 6.14 10.11 -14.75
C THR A 197 5.73 11.56 -14.72
N LYS A 198 5.86 12.26 -13.59
CA LYS A 198 5.34 13.63 -13.49
C LYS A 198 6.13 14.63 -14.33
N ALA A 199 7.40 14.36 -14.63
CA ALA A 199 8.16 15.20 -15.56
C ALA A 199 7.68 15.03 -17.01
N ALA A 200 7.40 13.80 -17.42
CA ALA A 200 6.90 13.50 -18.76
C ALA A 200 5.46 14.01 -18.95
N ASP A 201 4.57 13.73 -18.00
CA ASP A 201 3.18 14.20 -17.92
C ASP A 201 3.09 15.73 -18.07
N VAL A 202 3.79 16.49 -17.19
CA VAL A 202 3.77 17.97 -17.24
C VAL A 202 4.30 18.50 -18.58
N GLY A 203 5.37 17.89 -19.13
CA GLY A 203 5.94 18.32 -20.41
C GLY A 203 5.00 18.02 -21.59
N ALA A 204 4.42 16.82 -21.62
CA ALA A 204 3.49 16.39 -22.63
C ALA A 204 2.24 17.27 -22.65
N ASP A 205 1.62 17.48 -21.49
CA ASP A 205 0.38 18.22 -21.37
C ASP A 205 0.56 19.72 -21.62
N LEU A 206 1.64 20.32 -21.12
CA LEU A 206 1.87 21.76 -21.32
C LEU A 206 2.12 22.07 -22.80
N VAL A 207 3.07 21.39 -23.44
CA VAL A 207 3.40 21.65 -24.84
C VAL A 207 2.26 21.21 -25.76
N GLY A 208 1.67 20.03 -25.50
CA GLY A 208 0.60 19.48 -26.32
C GLY A 208 -0.69 20.29 -26.23
N LYS A 209 -1.29 20.38 -25.04
CA LYS A 209 -2.64 20.93 -24.86
C LYS A 209 -2.65 22.44 -24.80
N VAL A 210 -1.64 23.07 -24.17
CA VAL A 210 -1.65 24.51 -23.91
C VAL A 210 -0.96 25.30 -25.02
N GLU A 211 0.22 24.87 -25.47
CA GLU A 211 0.99 25.61 -26.48
C GLU A 211 0.61 25.25 -27.92
N ALA A 212 0.56 23.96 -28.24
CA ALA A 212 0.28 23.47 -29.59
C ALA A 212 -1.22 23.28 -29.88
N GLY A 213 -2.06 23.16 -28.85
CA GLY A 213 -3.51 22.95 -28.99
C GLY A 213 -3.89 21.61 -29.62
N ILE A 214 -3.05 20.58 -29.46
CA ILE A 214 -3.34 19.21 -29.90
C ILE A 214 -4.01 18.41 -28.77
N PRO A 215 -4.75 17.33 -29.09
CA PRO A 215 -5.32 16.45 -28.08
C PRO A 215 -4.29 15.91 -27.07
N GLU A 216 -4.78 15.54 -25.89
CA GLU A 216 -4.02 14.75 -24.92
C GLU A 216 -3.66 13.38 -25.53
N ASP A 217 -2.49 12.83 -25.21
CA ASP A 217 -1.95 11.59 -25.78
C ASP A 217 -1.79 11.56 -27.31
N ASP A 218 -1.75 12.72 -27.97
CA ASP A 218 -1.62 12.77 -29.43
C ASP A 218 -0.25 12.19 -29.90
N PRO A 219 -0.24 11.30 -30.91
CA PRO A 219 0.99 10.64 -31.36
C PRO A 219 2.03 11.59 -31.98
N ARG A 220 1.66 12.85 -32.27
CA ARG A 220 2.60 13.90 -32.70
C ARG A 220 3.45 14.45 -31.55
N ASN A 221 3.03 14.25 -30.30
CA ASN A 221 3.74 14.71 -29.14
C ASN A 221 4.79 13.67 -28.69
N PRO A 222 6.09 13.97 -28.79
CA PRO A 222 7.14 12.99 -28.48
C PRO A 222 7.21 12.60 -27.00
N ALA A 223 6.61 13.38 -26.11
CA ALA A 223 6.61 13.12 -24.68
C ALA A 223 5.59 12.04 -24.25
N VAL A 224 4.58 11.73 -25.08
CA VAL A 224 3.47 10.83 -24.70
C VAL A 224 3.95 9.42 -24.40
N ILE A 225 4.90 8.87 -25.15
CA ILE A 225 5.46 7.54 -24.81
C ILE A 225 6.16 7.58 -23.44
N ALA A 226 6.87 8.66 -23.11
CA ALA A 226 7.51 8.79 -21.82
C ALA A 226 6.48 8.93 -20.69
N ASP A 227 5.37 9.62 -20.93
CA ASP A 227 4.27 9.75 -19.98
C ASP A 227 3.66 8.39 -19.65
N LEU A 228 3.24 7.65 -20.68
CA LEU A 228 2.66 6.32 -20.52
C LEU A 228 3.65 5.29 -19.94
N VAL A 229 4.94 5.40 -20.26
CA VAL A 229 6.00 4.63 -19.56
C VAL A 229 6.00 4.98 -18.08
N GLY A 230 5.89 6.27 -17.77
CA GLY A 230 5.80 6.84 -16.44
C GLY A 230 4.72 6.20 -15.58
N ASP A 231 3.50 6.07 -16.08
CA ASP A 231 2.41 5.42 -15.35
C ASP A 231 2.75 4.00 -14.91
N ASN A 232 3.44 3.24 -15.76
CA ASN A 232 3.82 1.87 -15.45
C ASN A 232 4.95 1.80 -14.41
N VAL A 233 5.93 2.70 -14.49
CA VAL A 233 7.13 2.64 -13.61
C VAL A 233 6.94 3.38 -12.29
N GLY A 234 6.13 4.43 -12.27
CA GLY A 234 5.77 5.19 -11.07
C GLY A 234 4.50 4.64 -10.44
N ASP A 235 3.38 4.77 -11.15
CA ASP A 235 2.06 4.50 -10.58
C ASP A 235 1.72 3.01 -10.46
N CYS A 236 2.34 2.10 -11.23
CA CYS A 236 2.23 0.65 -10.98
C CYS A 236 3.38 0.10 -10.13
N ALA A 237 4.63 0.20 -10.61
CA ALA A 237 5.76 -0.45 -9.96
C ALA A 237 6.07 0.15 -8.59
N GLY A 238 6.13 1.48 -8.51
CA GLY A 238 6.37 2.21 -7.26
C GLY A 238 5.28 1.95 -6.22
N ARG A 239 4.01 1.94 -6.63
CA ARG A 239 2.87 1.64 -5.74
C ARG A 239 2.86 0.22 -5.21
N GLY A 240 3.19 -0.76 -6.06
CA GLY A 240 3.34 -2.15 -5.64
C GLY A 240 4.40 -2.31 -4.53
N ALA A 241 5.53 -1.62 -4.67
CA ALA A 241 6.60 -1.63 -3.66
C ALA A 241 6.22 -0.90 -2.36
N ASP A 242 5.57 0.26 -2.47
CA ASP A 242 5.05 1.08 -1.35
C ASP A 242 4.11 0.27 -0.45
N LEU A 243 3.06 -0.31 -1.03
CA LEU A 243 2.08 -1.07 -0.25
C LEU A 243 2.64 -2.40 0.25
N PHE A 244 3.58 -3.01 -0.49
CA PHE A 244 4.29 -4.19 0.01
C PHE A 244 5.03 -3.88 1.31
N GLU A 245 5.74 -2.75 1.36
CA GLU A 245 6.38 -2.30 2.58
C GLU A 245 5.39 -2.11 3.71
N SER A 246 4.31 -1.35 3.47
CA SER A 246 3.38 -1.01 4.55
C SER A 246 2.78 -2.27 5.15
N THR A 247 2.37 -3.22 4.29
CA THR A 247 1.84 -4.50 4.78
C THR A 247 2.87 -5.30 5.59
N ALA A 248 4.14 -5.31 5.17
CA ALA A 248 5.20 -6.03 5.88
C ALA A 248 5.48 -5.41 7.25
N ALA A 249 5.67 -4.10 7.31
CA ALA A 249 5.97 -3.36 8.54
C ALA A 249 4.82 -3.43 9.55
N GLU A 250 3.57 -3.27 9.09
CA GLU A 250 2.37 -3.35 9.93
C GLU A 250 2.16 -4.75 10.50
N ASN A 251 2.38 -5.80 9.69
CA ASN A 251 2.29 -7.18 10.14
C ASN A 251 3.32 -7.45 11.26
N ILE A 252 4.58 -7.06 11.05
CA ILE A 252 5.65 -7.28 12.03
C ILE A 252 5.39 -6.47 13.30
N GLY A 253 5.02 -5.20 13.19
CA GLY A 253 4.74 -4.37 14.37
C GLY A 253 3.52 -4.86 15.17
N ALA A 254 2.49 -5.37 14.49
CA ALA A 254 1.35 -6.01 15.17
C ALA A 254 1.74 -7.33 15.85
N MET A 255 2.67 -8.10 15.26
CA MET A 255 3.25 -9.29 15.91
C MET A 255 4.03 -8.91 17.18
N ILE A 256 4.80 -7.81 17.16
CA ILE A 256 5.54 -7.30 18.34
C ILE A 256 4.55 -6.93 19.46
N LEU A 257 3.52 -6.15 19.17
CA LEU A 257 2.51 -5.79 20.18
C LEU A 257 1.70 -6.99 20.67
N GLY A 258 1.42 -7.96 19.78
CA GLY A 258 0.74 -9.21 20.15
C GLY A 258 1.57 -10.07 21.09
N SER A 259 2.88 -10.15 20.87
CA SER A 259 3.85 -10.77 21.78
C SER A 259 3.84 -10.09 23.15
N GLY A 260 3.95 -8.74 23.18
CA GLY A 260 3.89 -7.95 24.41
C GLY A 260 2.59 -8.14 25.21
N LEU A 261 1.44 -8.20 24.53
CA LEU A 261 0.14 -8.49 25.13
C LEU A 261 0.08 -9.91 25.72
N ALA A 262 0.56 -10.91 25.00
CA ALA A 262 0.52 -12.30 25.47
C ALA A 262 1.39 -12.50 26.71
N VAL A 263 2.57 -11.88 26.75
CA VAL A 263 3.47 -11.92 27.92
C VAL A 263 2.85 -11.20 29.13
N SER A 264 2.24 -10.02 28.93
CA SER A 264 1.58 -9.30 30.02
C SER A 264 0.36 -10.03 30.56
N ALA A 265 -0.44 -10.65 29.68
CA ALA A 265 -1.59 -11.48 30.05
C ALA A 265 -1.18 -12.70 30.89
N ALA A 266 -0.14 -13.42 30.45
CA ALA A 266 0.36 -14.59 31.16
C ALA A 266 0.85 -14.26 32.58
N ARG A 267 1.51 -13.11 32.77
CA ARG A 267 1.91 -12.62 34.11
C ARG A 267 0.72 -12.33 35.03
N ALA A 268 -0.44 -12.02 34.46
CA ALA A 268 -1.69 -11.79 35.18
C ALA A 268 -2.55 -13.07 35.32
N GLY A 269 -2.05 -14.24 34.92
CA GLY A 269 -2.80 -15.51 34.95
C GLY A 269 -3.91 -15.61 33.91
N ILE A 270 -3.85 -14.80 32.84
CA ILE A 270 -4.82 -14.82 31.74
C ILE A 270 -4.19 -15.55 30.55
N HIS A 271 -4.87 -16.59 30.06
CA HIS A 271 -4.33 -17.45 29.01
C HIS A 271 -5.23 -17.44 27.77
N PHE A 272 -4.67 -17.03 26.65
CA PHE A 272 -5.37 -17.16 25.37
C PHE A 272 -5.46 -18.64 24.98
N SER A 273 -6.63 -19.08 24.51
CA SER A 273 -6.87 -20.49 24.13
C SER A 273 -5.98 -20.96 22.98
N ALA A 274 -5.58 -20.04 22.11
CA ALA A 274 -4.64 -20.29 21.02
C ALA A 274 -3.16 -20.13 21.44
N GLY A 275 -2.90 -19.87 22.72
CA GLY A 275 -1.59 -19.56 23.28
C GLY A 275 -1.02 -18.22 22.81
N MET A 276 0.17 -17.89 23.30
CA MET A 276 0.94 -16.70 22.88
C MET A 276 1.13 -16.63 21.36
N LEU A 277 1.39 -17.79 20.76
CA LEU A 277 1.61 -17.93 19.32
C LEU A 277 0.36 -17.54 18.51
N GLY A 278 -0.84 -17.76 19.05
CA GLY A 278 -2.10 -17.34 18.43
C GLY A 278 -2.27 -15.83 18.38
N VAL A 279 -1.99 -15.14 19.49
CA VAL A 279 -2.07 -13.67 19.57
C VAL A 279 -1.06 -13.01 18.65
N MET A 280 0.17 -13.52 18.64
CA MET A 280 1.24 -13.00 17.79
C MET A 280 0.94 -13.20 16.30
N LEU A 281 0.38 -14.34 15.89
CA LEU A 281 0.07 -14.61 14.48
C LEU A 281 -1.30 -14.07 14.02
N PHE A 282 -2.09 -13.49 14.92
CA PHE A 282 -3.36 -12.84 14.61
C PHE A 282 -3.30 -11.92 13.37
N PRO A 283 -2.37 -10.95 13.26
CA PRO A 283 -2.28 -10.08 12.08
C PRO A 283 -2.17 -10.87 10.76
N LEU A 284 -1.34 -11.91 10.73
CA LEU A 284 -1.13 -12.72 9.53
C LEU A 284 -2.38 -13.52 9.13
N VAL A 285 -3.08 -14.08 10.12
CA VAL A 285 -4.34 -14.83 9.88
C VAL A 285 -5.45 -13.90 9.42
N ALA A 286 -5.59 -12.74 10.06
CA ALA A 286 -6.60 -11.75 9.69
C ALA A 286 -6.40 -11.27 8.24
N ARG A 287 -5.15 -11.00 7.85
CA ARG A 287 -4.79 -10.64 6.47
C ARG A 287 -5.02 -11.77 5.47
N ALA A 288 -4.75 -13.02 5.85
CA ALA A 288 -5.01 -14.17 5.00
C ALA A 288 -6.52 -14.30 4.68
N PHE A 289 -7.40 -14.07 5.66
CA PHE A 289 -8.84 -14.00 5.39
C PHE A 289 -9.23 -12.80 4.52
N GLY A 290 -8.55 -11.66 4.71
CA GLY A 290 -8.66 -10.49 3.84
C GLY A 290 -8.33 -10.76 2.37
N LEU A 291 -7.33 -11.59 2.08
CA LEU A 291 -7.01 -12.03 0.71
C LEU A 291 -8.18 -12.78 0.06
N ILE A 292 -8.78 -13.73 0.79
CA ILE A 292 -9.93 -14.50 0.30
C ILE A 292 -11.11 -13.55 0.03
N ALA A 293 -11.40 -12.66 0.97
CA ALA A 293 -12.46 -11.66 0.83
C ALA A 293 -12.24 -10.76 -0.39
N SER A 294 -11.00 -10.30 -0.60
CA SER A 294 -10.62 -9.47 -1.74
C SER A 294 -10.78 -10.21 -3.07
N ILE A 295 -10.39 -11.48 -3.15
CA ILE A 295 -10.59 -12.34 -4.34
C ILE A 295 -12.08 -12.38 -4.72
N VAL A 296 -12.95 -12.65 -3.75
CA VAL A 296 -14.40 -12.72 -4.00
C VAL A 296 -14.95 -11.38 -4.45
N GLY A 297 -14.56 -10.28 -3.79
CA GLY A 297 -14.96 -8.93 -4.18
C GLY A 297 -14.56 -8.59 -5.61
N ILE A 298 -13.31 -8.86 -6.01
CA ILE A 298 -12.79 -8.59 -7.35
C ILE A 298 -13.59 -9.34 -8.41
N MET A 299 -13.93 -10.61 -8.14
CA MET A 299 -14.69 -11.44 -9.06
C MET A 299 -16.17 -11.05 -9.17
N ALA A 300 -16.70 -10.34 -8.17
CA ALA A 300 -18.07 -9.84 -8.16
C ALA A 300 -18.26 -8.55 -8.98
N VAL A 301 -17.19 -7.85 -9.34
CA VAL A 301 -17.28 -6.60 -10.11
C VAL A 301 -17.79 -6.84 -11.52
N ARG A 302 -18.89 -6.15 -11.85
CA ARG A 302 -19.54 -6.14 -13.16
C ARG A 302 -20.19 -4.78 -13.34
N THR A 303 -20.23 -4.28 -14.57
CA THR A 303 -20.96 -3.06 -14.94
C THR A 303 -21.72 -3.25 -16.25
N ASP A 304 -22.44 -2.23 -16.68
CA ASP A 304 -23.04 -2.13 -18.01
C ASP A 304 -22.48 -0.92 -18.78
N GLU A 305 -23.01 -0.59 -19.96
CA GLU A 305 -22.47 0.51 -20.78
C GLU A 305 -22.83 1.91 -20.23
N HIS A 306 -23.78 2.02 -19.30
CA HIS A 306 -24.33 3.28 -18.80
C HIS A 306 -24.03 3.53 -17.32
N GLU A 307 -23.90 2.49 -16.50
CA GLU A 307 -23.54 2.57 -15.09
C GLU A 307 -22.18 3.26 -14.93
N ASP A 308 -22.04 4.03 -13.85
CA ASP A 308 -20.78 4.60 -13.41
C ASP A 308 -19.82 3.47 -12.97
N PRO A 309 -18.65 3.30 -13.61
CA PRO A 309 -17.71 2.24 -13.25
C PRO A 309 -17.29 2.30 -11.76
N MET A 310 -17.30 3.48 -11.14
CA MET A 310 -17.00 3.62 -9.71
C MET A 310 -18.03 2.91 -8.83
N GLN A 311 -19.31 2.88 -9.23
CA GLN A 311 -20.34 2.15 -8.48
C GLN A 311 -20.11 0.64 -8.53
N ALA A 312 -19.67 0.12 -9.68
CA ALA A 312 -19.30 -1.28 -9.82
C ALA A 312 -18.10 -1.65 -8.94
N LEU A 313 -17.06 -0.80 -8.89
CA LEU A 313 -15.90 -0.98 -8.01
C LEU A 313 -16.28 -0.88 -6.53
N ASN A 314 -17.12 0.07 -6.14
CA ASN A 314 -17.62 0.20 -4.77
C ASN A 314 -18.44 -1.04 -4.34
N ARG A 315 -19.27 -1.59 -5.23
CA ARG A 315 -20.05 -2.80 -4.96
C ARG A 315 -19.15 -4.01 -4.65
N GLY A 316 -18.11 -4.24 -5.45
CA GLY A 316 -17.13 -5.30 -5.16
C GLY A 316 -16.38 -5.06 -3.85
N TYR A 317 -16.06 -3.81 -3.53
CA TYR A 317 -15.41 -3.43 -2.28
C TYR A 317 -16.29 -3.73 -1.06
N TYR A 318 -17.59 -3.41 -1.11
CA TYR A 318 -18.51 -3.72 -0.02
C TYR A 318 -18.65 -5.22 0.24
N ILE A 319 -18.66 -6.03 -0.83
CA ILE A 319 -18.66 -7.49 -0.72
C ILE A 319 -17.38 -7.98 -0.03
N ALA A 320 -16.21 -7.48 -0.45
CA ALA A 320 -14.95 -7.80 0.20
C ALA A 320 -14.94 -7.36 1.68
N ALA A 321 -15.45 -6.17 1.99
CA ALA A 321 -15.52 -5.66 3.37
C ALA A 321 -16.44 -6.52 4.25
N ALA A 322 -17.62 -6.92 3.77
CA ALA A 322 -18.53 -7.79 4.51
C ALA A 322 -17.92 -9.17 4.80
N LEU A 323 -17.23 -9.75 3.83
CA LEU A 323 -16.50 -11.02 4.02
C LEU A 323 -15.30 -10.85 4.95
N ALA A 324 -14.59 -9.73 4.88
CA ALA A 324 -13.51 -9.40 5.79
C ALA A 324 -14.01 -9.27 7.24
N VAL A 325 -15.18 -8.68 7.48
CA VAL A 325 -15.83 -8.66 8.81
C VAL A 325 -16.06 -10.07 9.33
N ALA A 326 -16.60 -10.98 8.52
CA ALA A 326 -16.81 -12.36 8.91
C ALA A 326 -15.48 -13.08 9.21
N GLY A 327 -14.46 -12.86 8.38
CA GLY A 327 -13.10 -13.36 8.60
C GLY A 327 -12.49 -12.85 9.92
N PHE A 328 -12.66 -11.56 10.22
CA PHE A 328 -12.21 -10.95 11.47
C PHE A 328 -12.92 -11.54 12.69
N ALA A 329 -14.24 -11.75 12.62
CA ALA A 329 -15.00 -12.39 13.70
C ALA A 329 -14.46 -13.80 13.98
N ALA A 330 -14.20 -14.59 12.93
CA ALA A 330 -13.61 -15.92 13.07
C ALA A 330 -12.19 -15.87 13.65
N ALA A 331 -11.32 -14.99 13.13
CA ALA A 331 -9.93 -14.86 13.57
C ALA A 331 -9.83 -14.42 15.04
N THR A 332 -10.60 -13.40 15.45
CA THR A 332 -10.61 -12.91 16.83
C THR A 332 -11.17 -13.95 17.78
N ARG A 333 -12.28 -14.62 17.43
CA ARG A 333 -12.88 -15.68 18.24
C ARG A 333 -11.96 -16.89 18.42
N TRP A 334 -11.18 -17.22 17.39
CA TRP A 334 -10.24 -18.34 17.41
C TRP A 334 -8.95 -18.00 18.19
N LEU A 335 -8.34 -16.85 17.90
CA LEU A 335 -6.98 -16.54 18.34
C LEU A 335 -6.92 -15.69 19.61
N LEU A 336 -7.93 -14.86 19.86
CA LEU A 336 -7.94 -13.86 20.94
C LEU A 336 -8.96 -14.18 22.04
N HIS A 337 -9.52 -15.39 22.03
CA HIS A 337 -10.35 -15.87 23.13
C HIS A 337 -9.49 -16.27 24.33
N ALA A 338 -9.84 -15.75 25.50
CA ALA A 338 -9.24 -16.09 26.78
C ALA A 338 -10.38 -16.53 27.73
N PRO A 339 -10.35 -17.76 28.27
CA PRO A 339 -11.41 -18.26 29.16
C PRO A 339 -11.58 -17.40 30.43
N GLU A 340 -10.48 -16.81 30.93
CA GLU A 340 -10.49 -15.95 32.12
C GLU A 340 -11.06 -14.56 31.83
N GLN A 341 -11.10 -14.16 30.55
CA GLN A 341 -11.72 -12.92 30.07
C GLN A 341 -12.60 -13.18 28.84
N PRO A 342 -13.78 -13.82 29.00
CA PRO A 342 -14.59 -14.29 27.87
C PRO A 342 -15.01 -13.21 26.87
N GLY A 343 -15.11 -11.95 27.32
CA GLY A 343 -15.46 -10.80 26.49
C GLY A 343 -14.29 -10.18 25.71
N ALA A 344 -13.04 -10.64 25.93
CA ALA A 344 -11.86 -10.02 25.32
C ALA A 344 -11.87 -10.10 23.78
N TRP A 345 -12.15 -11.28 23.22
CA TRP A 345 -12.19 -11.48 21.77
C TRP A 345 -13.22 -10.58 21.09
N LEU A 346 -14.38 -10.34 21.72
CA LEU A 346 -15.45 -9.50 21.17
C LEU A 346 -15.03 -8.02 21.16
N ARG A 347 -14.33 -7.57 22.21
CA ARG A 347 -13.75 -6.21 22.26
C ARG A 347 -12.68 -6.02 21.18
N PHE A 348 -11.81 -7.01 20.96
CA PHE A 348 -10.86 -6.98 19.85
C PHE A 348 -11.55 -7.04 18.49
N PHE A 349 -12.63 -7.80 18.35
CA PHE A 349 -13.46 -7.79 17.15
C PHE A 349 -14.01 -6.39 16.86
N PHE A 350 -14.54 -5.69 17.86
CA PHE A 350 -14.98 -4.30 17.70
C PHE A 350 -13.82 -3.35 17.35
N CYS A 351 -12.61 -3.58 17.86
CA CYS A 351 -11.42 -2.83 17.40
C CYS A 351 -11.18 -3.04 15.90
N GLY A 352 -11.25 -4.29 15.41
CA GLY A 352 -11.13 -4.61 13.99
C GLY A 352 -12.24 -3.97 13.15
N LEU A 353 -13.48 -3.95 13.66
CA LEU A 353 -14.60 -3.26 13.00
C LEU A 353 -14.38 -1.75 12.90
N VAL A 354 -13.83 -1.11 13.93
CA VAL A 354 -13.42 0.31 13.86
C VAL A 354 -12.43 0.50 12.72
N GLY A 355 -11.44 -0.38 12.58
CA GLY A 355 -10.51 -0.39 11.45
C GLY A 355 -11.19 -0.48 10.08
N ILE A 356 -12.07 -1.46 9.90
CA ILE A 356 -12.81 -1.64 8.63
C ILE A 356 -13.68 -0.41 8.33
N ALA A 357 -14.33 0.15 9.35
CA ALA A 357 -15.11 1.38 9.22
C ALA A 357 -14.22 2.58 8.85
N THR A 358 -13.00 2.67 9.42
CA THR A 358 -11.99 3.66 9.02
C THR A 358 -11.62 3.51 7.55
N SER A 359 -11.35 2.29 7.08
CA SER A 359 -11.11 2.03 5.65
C SER A 359 -12.25 2.57 4.77
N GLN A 360 -13.49 2.27 5.14
CA GLN A 360 -14.67 2.75 4.43
C GLN A 360 -14.82 4.28 4.46
N ALA A 361 -14.52 4.91 5.60
CA ALA A 361 -14.52 6.37 5.72
C ALA A 361 -13.49 7.01 4.79
N PHE A 362 -12.28 6.44 4.68
CA PHE A 362 -11.25 6.91 3.75
C PHE A 362 -11.68 6.82 2.29
N VAL A 363 -12.39 5.74 1.92
CA VAL A 363 -12.99 5.61 0.58
C VAL A 363 -13.94 6.77 0.28
N TYR A 364 -14.88 7.07 1.19
CA TYR A 364 -15.86 8.14 0.98
C TYR A 364 -15.26 9.54 1.06
N ILE A 365 -14.38 9.80 2.02
CA ILE A 365 -13.71 11.10 2.17
C ILE A 365 -12.90 11.40 0.92
N THR A 366 -12.13 10.42 0.44
CA THR A 366 -11.31 10.65 -0.75
C THR A 366 -12.17 10.87 -1.99
N GLN A 367 -13.20 10.04 -2.20
CA GLN A 367 -14.18 10.26 -3.29
C GLN A 367 -14.78 11.67 -3.25
N TYR A 368 -15.17 12.16 -2.07
CA TYR A 368 -15.72 13.51 -1.92
C TYR A 368 -14.74 14.61 -2.37
N TYR A 369 -13.45 14.48 -2.06
CA TYR A 369 -12.45 15.49 -2.39
C TYR A 369 -11.89 15.37 -3.81
N THR A 370 -11.98 14.20 -4.46
CA THR A 370 -11.31 13.97 -5.76
C THR A 370 -12.25 13.68 -6.91
N GLU A 371 -13.51 13.37 -6.66
CA GLU A 371 -14.45 13.07 -7.74
C GLU A 371 -15.21 14.31 -8.23
N TYR A 372 -15.34 14.44 -9.55
CA TYR A 372 -15.94 15.60 -10.24
C TYR A 372 -17.42 15.88 -9.91
N ARG A 373 -18.11 14.93 -9.25
CA ARG A 373 -19.51 15.11 -8.83
C ARG A 373 -19.67 15.94 -7.55
N TYR A 374 -18.61 16.12 -6.77
CA TYR A 374 -18.68 16.77 -5.47
C TYR A 374 -18.17 18.21 -5.48
N ARG A 375 -18.49 18.95 -4.39
CA ARG A 375 -18.18 20.38 -4.23
C ARG A 375 -16.70 20.69 -4.49
N PRO A 376 -15.71 20.02 -3.87
CA PRO A 376 -14.31 20.47 -3.93
C PRO A 376 -13.78 20.54 -5.37
N VAL A 377 -14.01 19.50 -6.17
CA VAL A 377 -13.58 19.47 -7.57
C VAL A 377 -14.36 20.46 -8.44
N ARG A 378 -15.68 20.58 -8.22
CA ARG A 378 -16.52 21.56 -8.93
C ARG A 378 -16.12 23.00 -8.64
N GLU A 379 -15.68 23.28 -7.41
CA GLU A 379 -15.20 24.59 -6.98
C GLU A 379 -13.90 24.95 -7.70
N ILE A 380 -12.94 24.01 -7.78
CA ILE A 380 -11.68 24.17 -8.53
C ILE A 380 -11.97 24.39 -10.03
N ALA A 381 -12.83 23.57 -10.63
CA ALA A 381 -13.22 23.71 -12.02
C ALA A 381 -13.94 25.05 -12.30
N ALA A 382 -14.78 25.51 -11.38
CA ALA A 382 -15.43 26.81 -11.48
C ALA A 382 -14.43 27.98 -11.42
N ALA A 383 -13.40 27.86 -10.57
CA ALA A 383 -12.31 28.84 -10.42
C ALA A 383 -11.40 28.92 -11.67
N ALA A 384 -11.36 27.87 -12.50
CA ALA A 384 -10.63 27.90 -13.77
C ALA A 384 -11.20 28.91 -14.78
N ARG A 385 -12.46 29.31 -14.63
CA ARG A 385 -13.08 30.35 -15.50
C ARG A 385 -12.45 31.73 -15.34
N THR A 386 -11.80 32.00 -14.21
CA THR A 386 -11.09 33.27 -13.94
C THR A 386 -9.58 33.18 -14.15
N GLY A 387 -9.08 32.03 -14.64
CA GLY A 387 -7.71 31.82 -15.04
C GLY A 387 -6.89 30.91 -14.11
N PRO A 388 -5.63 30.58 -14.49
CA PRO A 388 -4.82 29.60 -13.76
C PRO A 388 -4.50 29.97 -12.31
N ALA A 389 -4.32 31.27 -12.02
CA ALA A 389 -4.00 31.73 -10.67
C ALA A 389 -5.11 31.40 -9.66
N THR A 390 -6.37 31.63 -10.03
CA THR A 390 -7.52 31.29 -9.18
C THR A 390 -7.71 29.79 -9.06
N THR A 391 -7.46 29.02 -10.12
CA THR A 391 -7.45 27.54 -10.05
C THR A 391 -6.45 27.02 -9.02
N ILE A 392 -5.22 27.53 -9.04
CA ILE A 392 -4.16 27.12 -8.11
C ILE A 392 -4.50 27.53 -6.68
N ILE A 393 -4.99 28.75 -6.47
CA ILE A 393 -5.38 29.24 -5.14
C ILE A 393 -6.50 28.36 -4.54
N THR A 394 -7.56 28.12 -5.30
CA THR A 394 -8.67 27.25 -4.85
C THR A 394 -8.22 25.81 -4.66
N GLY A 395 -7.41 25.26 -5.57
CA GLY A 395 -6.84 23.92 -5.43
C GLY A 395 -5.99 23.75 -4.18
N MET A 396 -5.15 24.74 -3.86
CA MET A 396 -4.34 24.73 -2.63
C MET A 396 -5.20 24.85 -1.37
N ALA A 397 -6.26 25.65 -1.40
CA ALA A 397 -7.21 25.74 -0.29
C ALA A 397 -7.89 24.38 -0.04
N VAL A 398 -8.37 23.72 -1.10
CA VAL A 398 -8.96 22.36 -1.01
C VAL A 398 -7.93 21.34 -0.51
N ALA A 399 -6.68 21.42 -0.95
CA ALA A 399 -5.61 20.51 -0.50
C ALA A 399 -5.31 20.65 1.01
N LEU A 400 -5.38 21.86 1.55
CA LEU A 400 -5.26 22.08 2.99
C LEU A 400 -6.51 21.60 3.74
N GLU A 401 -7.70 21.88 3.21
CA GLU A 401 -8.99 21.45 3.77
C GLU A 401 -9.09 19.92 3.89
N CYS A 402 -8.65 19.17 2.86
CA CYS A 402 -8.85 17.73 2.77
C CYS A 402 -8.06 16.92 3.82
N THR A 403 -7.18 17.56 4.60
CA THR A 403 -6.46 16.93 5.71
C THR A 403 -7.31 16.79 6.98
N ALA A 404 -8.37 17.60 7.12
CA ALA A 404 -9.15 17.70 8.36
C ALA A 404 -9.92 16.41 8.68
N LEU A 405 -10.76 15.94 7.73
CA LEU A 405 -11.59 14.75 7.95
C LEU A 405 -10.76 13.46 8.14
N PRO A 406 -9.72 13.17 7.33
CA PRO A 406 -8.84 12.03 7.58
C PRO A 406 -8.23 12.03 8.98
N THR A 407 -7.76 13.19 9.45
CA THR A 407 -7.17 13.33 10.79
C THR A 407 -8.18 13.05 11.90
N VAL A 408 -9.42 13.55 11.77
CA VAL A 408 -10.50 13.25 12.71
C VAL A 408 -10.82 11.76 12.74
N VAL A 409 -10.90 11.12 11.57
CA VAL A 409 -11.19 9.68 11.46
C VAL A 409 -10.07 8.83 12.09
N ILE A 410 -8.80 9.15 11.82
CA ILE A 410 -7.65 8.45 12.42
C ILE A 410 -7.68 8.63 13.95
N SER A 411 -7.91 9.86 14.43
CA SER A 411 -7.96 10.17 15.87
C SER A 411 -9.06 9.37 16.56
N PHE A 412 -10.26 9.34 15.96
CA PHE A 412 -11.38 8.53 16.45
C PHE A 412 -11.05 7.03 16.45
N ALA A 413 -10.39 6.54 15.40
CA ALA A 413 -10.00 5.13 15.29
C ALA A 413 -9.01 4.72 16.37
N ILE A 414 -7.95 5.51 16.58
CA ILE A 414 -6.93 5.28 17.62
C ILE A 414 -7.56 5.28 19.00
N LEU A 415 -8.31 6.34 19.35
CA LEU A 415 -8.91 6.46 20.68
C LEU A 415 -9.92 5.34 20.94
N THR A 416 -10.84 5.10 20.01
CA THR A 416 -11.90 4.09 20.18
C THR A 416 -11.30 2.70 20.30
N SER A 417 -10.37 2.32 19.42
CA SER A 417 -9.73 1.00 19.48
C SER A 417 -8.84 0.84 20.72
N TYR A 418 -8.14 1.89 21.15
CA TYR A 418 -7.35 1.87 22.37
C TYR A 418 -8.21 1.67 23.62
N TYR A 419 -9.32 2.42 23.77
CA TYR A 419 -10.20 2.28 24.92
C TYR A 419 -10.99 0.96 24.90
N LEU A 420 -11.43 0.49 23.73
CA LEU A 420 -12.04 -0.84 23.58
C LEU A 420 -11.05 -1.94 23.98
N GLY A 421 -9.82 -1.88 23.50
CA GLY A 421 -8.74 -2.79 23.88
C GLY A 421 -8.46 -2.75 25.38
N ARG A 422 -8.34 -1.56 25.97
CA ARG A 422 -8.15 -1.39 27.42
C ARG A 422 -9.31 -1.94 28.24
N SER A 423 -10.54 -1.83 27.74
CA SER A 423 -11.73 -2.36 28.43
C SER A 423 -11.70 -3.87 28.62
N THR A 424 -10.82 -4.60 27.90
CA THR A 424 -10.60 -6.05 28.08
C THR A 424 -10.14 -6.41 29.50
N GLY A 425 -9.55 -5.47 30.24
CA GLY A 425 -8.96 -5.71 31.55
C GLY A 425 -7.56 -6.33 31.50
N ILE A 426 -7.04 -6.61 30.29
CA ILE A 426 -5.70 -7.17 30.08
C ILE A 426 -4.70 -6.01 29.96
N ALA A 427 -3.59 -6.08 30.69
CA ALA A 427 -2.53 -5.09 30.59
C ALA A 427 -1.97 -5.00 29.14
N ASN A 428 -1.71 -3.79 28.65
CA ASN A 428 -1.26 -3.49 27.27
C ASN A 428 -2.26 -3.80 26.14
N ALA A 429 -3.48 -4.26 26.45
CA ALA A 429 -4.49 -4.55 25.43
C ALA A 429 -5.01 -3.32 24.68
N GLY A 430 -4.83 -2.10 25.23
CA GLY A 430 -5.16 -0.87 24.50
C GLY A 430 -4.28 -0.68 23.26
N LEU A 431 -2.96 -0.84 23.40
CA LEU A 431 -2.02 -0.73 22.28
C LEU A 431 -2.23 -1.87 21.27
N PHE A 432 -2.49 -3.08 21.74
CA PHE A 432 -2.86 -4.15 20.82
C PHE A 432 -4.21 -3.90 20.13
N GLY A 433 -5.17 -3.24 20.80
CA GLY A 433 -6.43 -2.80 20.20
C GLY A 433 -6.22 -1.92 18.97
N THR A 434 -5.27 -0.97 19.02
CA THR A 434 -4.92 -0.15 17.85
C THR A 434 -4.27 -0.98 16.75
N ALA A 435 -3.47 -1.99 17.09
CA ALA A 435 -2.94 -2.96 16.12
C ALA A 435 -4.05 -3.76 15.42
N VAL A 436 -5.04 -4.23 16.18
CA VAL A 436 -6.20 -4.95 15.65
C VAL A 436 -7.04 -4.05 14.73
N ALA A 437 -7.22 -2.77 15.08
CA ALA A 437 -7.87 -1.80 14.21
C ALA A 437 -7.07 -1.54 12.93
N THR A 438 -5.75 -1.44 13.03
CA THR A 438 -4.86 -1.34 11.85
C THR A 438 -5.10 -2.54 10.93
N MET A 439 -5.05 -3.76 11.46
CA MET A 439 -5.34 -4.98 10.69
C MET A 439 -6.73 -4.96 10.06
N GLY A 440 -7.73 -4.42 10.76
CA GLY A 440 -9.11 -4.25 10.27
C GLY A 440 -9.17 -3.32 9.06
N MET A 441 -8.55 -2.15 9.16
CA MET A 441 -8.44 -1.22 8.01
C MET A 441 -7.81 -1.91 6.81
N LEU A 442 -6.83 -2.75 7.09
CA LEU A 442 -5.98 -3.41 6.14
C LEU A 442 -6.51 -4.75 5.58
N ALA A 443 -7.69 -5.15 6.03
CA ALA A 443 -8.32 -6.41 5.64
C ALA A 443 -8.68 -6.45 4.14
N THR A 444 -9.00 -5.29 3.56
CA THR A 444 -9.37 -5.13 2.15
C THR A 444 -8.24 -4.57 1.30
N ALA A 445 -7.00 -4.55 1.82
CA ALA A 445 -5.85 -3.92 1.15
C ALA A 445 -5.59 -4.48 -0.26
N ALA A 446 -5.76 -5.79 -0.49
CA ALA A 446 -5.56 -6.37 -1.82
C ALA A 446 -6.61 -5.88 -2.84
N TYR A 447 -7.85 -5.64 -2.40
CA TYR A 447 -8.89 -5.05 -3.23
C TYR A 447 -8.60 -3.57 -3.52
N ILE A 448 -8.20 -2.80 -2.50
CA ILE A 448 -7.83 -1.39 -2.65
C ILE A 448 -6.67 -1.25 -3.65
N LEU A 449 -5.64 -2.08 -3.52
CA LEU A 449 -4.51 -2.09 -4.43
C LEU A 449 -4.88 -2.53 -5.85
N ALA A 450 -5.86 -3.43 -6.00
CA ALA A 450 -6.40 -3.74 -7.32
C ALA A 450 -7.03 -2.51 -7.99
N MET A 451 -7.73 -1.67 -7.22
CA MET A 451 -8.29 -0.40 -7.71
C MET A 451 -7.21 0.66 -7.98
N ASP A 452 -6.12 0.66 -7.21
CA ASP A 452 -4.98 1.57 -7.45
C ASP A 452 -4.37 1.31 -8.82
N THR A 453 -3.99 0.05 -9.06
CA THR A 453 -3.35 -0.37 -10.33
C THR A 453 -4.34 -0.35 -11.50
N PHE A 454 -5.65 -0.42 -11.23
CA PHE A 454 -6.68 -0.20 -12.26
C PHE A 454 -6.53 1.16 -12.95
N GLY A 455 -6.20 2.23 -12.19
CA GLY A 455 -6.11 3.58 -12.73
C GLY A 455 -5.05 3.73 -13.83
N PRO A 456 -3.77 3.46 -13.57
CA PRO A 456 -2.71 3.50 -14.59
C PRO A 456 -2.98 2.58 -15.79
N ILE A 457 -3.66 1.44 -15.56
CA ILE A 457 -4.01 0.53 -16.66
C ILE A 457 -5.03 1.19 -17.61
N THR A 458 -6.02 1.90 -17.07
CA THR A 458 -7.04 2.58 -17.87
C THR A 458 -6.53 3.86 -18.52
N ASP A 459 -5.61 4.55 -17.85
CA ASP A 459 -4.88 5.71 -18.32
C ASP A 459 -4.11 5.39 -19.62
N ASN A 460 -3.20 4.41 -19.52
CA ASN A 460 -2.49 3.87 -20.67
C ASN A 460 -3.41 3.30 -21.76
N ALA A 461 -4.53 2.70 -21.38
CA ALA A 461 -5.49 2.22 -22.38
C ALA A 461 -6.09 3.39 -23.18
N GLY A 462 -6.35 4.53 -22.54
CA GLY A 462 -6.74 5.77 -23.20
C GLY A 462 -5.67 6.25 -24.18
N GLY A 463 -4.42 6.36 -23.71
CA GLY A 463 -3.31 6.79 -24.58
C GLY A 463 -3.09 5.88 -25.79
N ILE A 464 -3.19 4.55 -25.62
CA ILE A 464 -3.13 3.60 -26.74
C ILE A 464 -4.31 3.80 -27.71
N VAL A 465 -5.52 4.05 -27.21
CA VAL A 465 -6.71 4.31 -28.04
C VAL A 465 -6.54 5.58 -28.88
N GLU A 466 -5.98 6.64 -28.29
CA GLU A 466 -5.76 7.92 -28.98
C GLU A 466 -4.65 7.80 -30.03
N MET A 467 -3.48 7.29 -29.65
CA MET A 467 -2.34 7.13 -30.56
C MET A 467 -2.60 6.16 -31.71
N SER A 468 -3.53 5.20 -31.53
CA SER A 468 -3.94 4.27 -32.59
C SER A 468 -5.12 4.78 -33.42
N HIS A 469 -5.48 6.07 -33.29
CA HIS A 469 -6.53 6.75 -34.04
C HIS A 469 -7.87 6.00 -34.03
N GLN A 470 -8.25 5.46 -32.87
CA GLN A 470 -9.56 4.84 -32.72
C GLN A 470 -10.68 5.91 -32.75
N PRO A 471 -11.92 5.51 -33.06
CA PRO A 471 -13.04 6.44 -33.06
C PRO A 471 -13.27 7.13 -31.70
N GLU A 472 -13.70 8.39 -31.72
CA GLU A 472 -13.90 9.24 -30.53
C GLU A 472 -14.84 8.61 -29.48
N ASN A 473 -15.84 7.82 -29.90
CA ASN A 473 -16.72 7.14 -28.97
C ASN A 473 -16.01 6.07 -28.12
N ILE A 474 -14.87 5.54 -28.59
CA ILE A 474 -14.01 4.62 -27.85
C ILE A 474 -13.17 5.39 -26.83
N ARG A 475 -12.59 6.54 -27.21
CA ARG A 475 -11.87 7.44 -26.28
C ARG A 475 -12.78 7.91 -25.14
N LYS A 476 -14.03 8.28 -25.44
CA LYS A 476 -15.02 8.63 -24.39
C LYS A 476 -15.27 7.51 -23.38
N LYS A 477 -15.15 6.24 -23.79
CA LYS A 477 -15.27 5.11 -22.86
C LYS A 477 -14.02 4.95 -22.00
N THR A 478 -12.82 5.15 -22.56
CA THR A 478 -11.57 5.13 -21.77
C THR A 478 -11.48 6.32 -20.83
N ASP A 479 -11.89 7.52 -21.23
CA ASP A 479 -11.92 8.71 -20.36
C ASP A 479 -12.81 8.49 -19.13
N ARG A 480 -13.94 7.78 -19.30
CA ARG A 480 -14.79 7.39 -18.17
C ARG A 480 -14.09 6.43 -17.22
N LEU A 481 -13.30 5.48 -17.74
CA LEU A 481 -12.54 4.56 -16.90
C LEU A 481 -11.38 5.27 -16.21
N ASP A 482 -10.69 6.15 -16.92
CA ASP A 482 -9.57 6.91 -16.37
C ASP A 482 -10.00 7.92 -15.30
N ALA A 483 -11.12 8.63 -15.50
CA ALA A 483 -11.67 9.50 -14.46
C ALA A 483 -11.97 8.74 -13.14
N VAL A 484 -12.45 7.49 -13.26
CA VAL A 484 -12.61 6.59 -12.13
C VAL A 484 -11.25 6.16 -11.58
N GLY A 485 -10.30 5.83 -12.45
CA GLY A 485 -8.90 5.54 -12.14
C GLY A 485 -8.21 6.62 -11.32
N ASN A 486 -8.41 7.89 -11.65
CA ASN A 486 -7.86 9.02 -10.91
C ASN A 486 -8.42 9.09 -9.47
N THR A 487 -9.70 8.76 -9.31
CA THR A 487 -10.32 8.66 -7.99
C THR A 487 -9.78 7.46 -7.20
N THR A 488 -9.54 6.31 -7.84
CA THR A 488 -8.98 5.14 -7.15
C THR A 488 -7.49 5.29 -6.81
N LYS A 489 -6.69 5.95 -7.67
CA LYS A 489 -5.31 6.37 -7.39
C LYS A 489 -5.27 7.24 -6.12
N ALA A 490 -6.17 8.22 -6.03
CA ALA A 490 -6.25 9.08 -4.85
C ALA A 490 -6.71 8.33 -3.60
N LEU A 491 -7.73 7.49 -3.72
CA LEU A 491 -8.26 6.66 -2.63
C LEU A 491 -7.17 5.81 -2.00
N THR A 492 -6.31 5.20 -2.82
CA THR A 492 -5.21 4.37 -2.31
C THR A 492 -4.13 5.20 -1.62
N LYS A 493 -3.82 6.40 -2.12
CA LYS A 493 -2.92 7.34 -1.41
C LYS A 493 -3.48 7.73 -0.04
N GLY A 494 -4.77 8.07 0.03
CA GLY A 494 -5.45 8.36 1.28
C GLY A 494 -5.42 7.15 2.23
N TYR A 495 -5.72 5.97 1.71
CA TYR A 495 -5.69 4.72 2.45
C TYR A 495 -4.30 4.39 3.01
N ALA A 496 -3.25 4.52 2.20
CA ALA A 496 -1.86 4.31 2.63
C ALA A 496 -1.45 5.30 3.72
N ILE A 497 -1.84 6.58 3.63
CA ILE A 497 -1.60 7.57 4.69
C ILE A 497 -2.34 7.19 5.98
N GLY A 498 -3.60 6.78 5.87
CA GLY A 498 -4.38 6.36 7.04
C GLY A 498 -3.81 5.12 7.72
N SER A 499 -3.38 4.11 6.94
CA SER A 499 -2.74 2.92 7.50
C SER A 499 -1.36 3.25 8.08
N ALA A 500 -0.56 4.05 7.39
CA ALA A 500 0.74 4.52 7.87
C ALA A 500 0.64 5.32 9.16
N ALA A 501 -0.40 6.15 9.34
CA ALA A 501 -0.62 6.88 10.59
C ALA A 501 -0.92 5.94 11.77
N LEU A 502 -1.75 4.92 11.56
CA LEU A 502 -2.02 3.88 12.55
C LEU A 502 -0.77 3.02 12.81
N ALA A 503 -0.03 2.68 11.76
CA ALA A 503 1.20 1.92 11.82
C ALA A 503 2.32 2.69 12.55
N ALA A 504 2.44 4.00 12.32
CA ALA A 504 3.44 4.84 12.98
C ALA A 504 3.23 4.85 14.50
N PHE A 505 1.98 4.95 14.97
CA PHE A 505 1.68 4.83 16.40
C PHE A 505 2.08 3.47 16.97
N LEU A 506 1.84 2.40 16.21
CA LEU A 506 2.18 1.03 16.57
C LEU A 506 3.69 0.76 16.58
N LEU A 507 4.42 1.19 15.55
CA LEU A 507 5.88 1.07 15.45
C LEU A 507 6.58 1.95 16.49
N PHE A 508 6.02 3.12 16.79
CA PHE A 508 6.53 3.98 17.85
C PHE A 508 6.36 3.32 19.22
N SER A 509 5.23 2.67 19.47
CA SER A 509 5.01 1.90 20.70
C SER A 509 5.98 0.73 20.81
N ALA A 510 6.19 -0.03 19.72
CA ALA A 510 7.17 -1.10 19.66
C ALA A 510 8.60 -0.60 19.90
N TYR A 511 8.96 0.57 19.35
CA TYR A 511 10.24 1.23 19.59
C TYR A 511 10.43 1.56 21.07
N LEU A 512 9.42 2.13 21.74
CA LEU A 512 9.50 2.44 23.17
C LEU A 512 9.69 1.19 24.04
N ASP A 513 9.00 0.10 23.70
CA ASP A 513 9.18 -1.18 24.40
C ASP A 513 10.59 -1.74 24.19
N GLU A 514 11.15 -1.61 22.98
CA GLU A 514 12.52 -2.02 22.73
C GLU A 514 13.53 -1.14 23.49
N VAL A 515 13.36 0.18 23.50
CA VAL A 515 14.23 1.08 24.27
C VAL A 515 14.24 0.72 25.77
N ARG A 516 13.08 0.31 26.32
CA ARG A 516 12.99 -0.20 27.71
C ARG A 516 13.77 -1.49 27.90
N ASN A 517 13.76 -2.40 26.93
CA ASN A 517 14.56 -3.63 26.98
C ASN A 517 16.07 -3.35 27.01
N TYR A 518 16.53 -2.16 26.60
CA TYR A 518 17.92 -1.72 26.70
C TYR A 518 18.26 -0.96 27.98
N GLY A 519 17.35 -0.98 28.95
CA GLY A 519 17.59 -0.37 30.26
C GLY A 519 17.40 1.14 30.29
N PHE A 520 16.80 1.73 29.25
CA PHE A 520 16.34 3.11 29.28
C PHE A 520 14.86 3.13 29.66
N PRO A 521 14.50 3.48 30.91
CA PRO A 521 13.13 3.42 31.39
C PRO A 521 12.33 4.62 30.88
N ILE A 522 12.15 4.74 29.56
CA ILE A 522 11.25 5.73 28.97
C ILE A 522 9.81 5.29 29.26
N ALA A 523 9.29 5.76 30.39
CA ALA A 523 7.91 5.51 30.78
C ALA A 523 6.95 6.31 29.89
N THR A 524 7.29 7.55 29.56
CA THR A 524 6.47 8.49 28.79
C THR A 524 7.32 9.30 27.81
N VAL A 525 6.72 9.66 26.68
CA VAL A 525 7.29 10.62 25.73
C VAL A 525 6.68 11.98 26.05
N ASP A 526 7.40 12.76 26.86
CA ASP A 526 6.95 14.07 27.31
C ASP A 526 7.37 15.15 26.31
N ILE A 527 6.38 15.68 25.58
CA ILE A 527 6.57 16.76 24.58
C ILE A 527 7.06 18.06 25.25
N ALA A 528 6.86 18.25 26.56
CA ALA A 528 7.36 19.42 27.28
C ALA A 528 8.88 19.40 27.46
N ARG A 529 9.55 18.25 27.24
CA ARG A 529 11.02 18.17 27.28
C ARG A 529 11.64 18.81 26.04
N PRO A 530 12.64 19.71 26.20
CA PRO A 530 13.26 20.39 25.06
C PRO A 530 13.77 19.44 23.97
N GLU A 531 14.37 18.31 24.33
CA GLU A 531 14.92 17.36 23.36
C GLU A 531 13.83 16.68 22.52
N VAL A 532 12.70 16.34 23.16
CA VAL A 532 11.54 15.73 22.49
C VAL A 532 10.85 16.76 21.59
N PHE A 533 10.67 17.99 22.08
CA PHE A 533 10.08 19.08 21.31
C PHE A 533 10.92 19.43 20.07
N VAL A 534 12.24 19.56 20.23
CA VAL A 534 13.18 19.79 19.12
C VAL A 534 13.14 18.61 18.13
N GLY A 535 13.14 17.37 18.62
CA GLY A 535 12.99 16.18 17.78
C GLY A 535 11.70 16.22 16.96
N GLY A 536 10.58 16.59 17.57
CA GLY A 536 9.29 16.77 16.90
C GLY A 536 9.30 17.88 15.84
N LEU A 537 9.90 19.02 16.13
CA LEU A 537 10.07 20.12 15.18
C LEU A 537 10.91 19.73 13.97
N LEU A 538 12.06 19.07 14.20
CA LEU A 538 12.91 18.57 13.11
C LEU A 538 12.20 17.51 12.29
N GLY A 539 11.45 16.61 12.93
CA GLY A 539 10.62 15.61 12.26
C GLY A 539 9.58 16.25 11.33
N ALA A 540 8.84 17.26 11.82
CA ALA A 540 7.88 17.99 11.00
C ALA A 540 8.55 18.73 9.82
N MET A 541 9.69 19.38 10.07
CA MET A 541 10.45 20.10 9.04
C MET A 541 10.91 19.17 7.91
N LEU A 542 11.35 17.93 8.23
CA LEU A 542 11.83 16.97 7.23
C LEU A 542 10.78 16.67 6.15
N VAL A 543 9.49 16.63 6.50
CA VAL A 543 8.39 16.40 5.54
C VAL A 543 8.35 17.50 4.48
N PHE A 544 8.44 18.77 4.90
CA PHE A 544 8.43 19.92 4.00
C PHE A 544 9.70 20.02 3.16
N LEU A 545 10.86 19.76 3.78
CA LEU A 545 12.14 19.77 3.08
C LEU A 545 12.17 18.69 1.99
N PHE A 546 11.76 17.47 2.32
CA PHE A 546 11.67 16.36 1.37
C PHE A 546 10.71 16.69 0.22
N SER A 547 9.52 17.20 0.54
CA SER A 547 8.53 17.61 -0.46
C SER A 547 9.07 18.67 -1.42
N GLY A 548 9.76 19.68 -0.88
CA GLY A 548 10.37 20.74 -1.68
C GLY A 548 11.48 20.23 -2.61
N LEU A 549 12.30 19.27 -2.16
CA LEU A 549 13.31 18.63 -2.99
C LEU A 549 12.68 17.81 -4.13
N ALA A 550 11.63 17.04 -3.82
CA ALA A 550 10.92 16.23 -4.81
C ALA A 550 10.23 17.10 -5.88
N ILE A 551 9.48 18.13 -5.46
CA ILE A 551 8.82 19.07 -6.38
C ILE A 551 9.84 19.75 -7.30
N ARG A 552 10.98 20.20 -6.74
CA ARG A 552 12.05 20.83 -7.53
C ARG A 552 12.67 19.86 -8.54
N ALA A 553 12.82 18.58 -8.18
CA ALA A 553 13.32 17.57 -9.10
C ALA A 553 12.38 17.37 -10.29
N VAL A 554 11.06 17.29 -10.04
CA VAL A 554 10.05 17.22 -11.11
C VAL A 554 10.10 18.47 -11.98
N GLY A 555 10.07 19.67 -11.39
CA GLY A 555 10.08 20.92 -12.16
C GLY A 555 11.32 21.08 -13.03
N LYS A 556 12.51 20.68 -12.53
CA LYS A 556 13.74 20.69 -13.31
C LYS A 556 13.69 19.69 -14.47
N ALA A 557 13.16 18.49 -14.24
CA ALA A 557 13.06 17.47 -15.28
C ALA A 557 12.01 17.84 -16.35
N ALA A 558 10.83 18.33 -15.94
CA ALA A 558 9.79 18.81 -16.85
C ALA A 558 10.30 19.93 -17.77
N TYR A 559 11.12 20.86 -17.23
CA TYR A 559 11.74 21.91 -18.03
C TYR A 559 12.69 21.39 -19.14
N TYR A 560 13.26 20.19 -19.00
CA TYR A 560 14.05 19.58 -20.08
C TYR A 560 13.18 18.83 -21.11
N VAL A 561 11.94 18.49 -20.74
CA VAL A 561 10.98 17.80 -21.63
C VAL A 561 10.24 18.81 -22.50
N ILE A 562 9.88 19.96 -21.93
CA ILE A 562 9.40 21.16 -22.63
C ILE A 562 10.53 21.70 -23.50
#